data_AF-A0AAQ3TF28-F1
#
_entry.id   AF-A0AAQ3TF28-F1
#
_cell.length_a   1.000
_cell.length_b   1.000
_cell.length_c   1.000
_cell.angle_alpha   90.00
_cell.angle_beta   90.00
_cell.angle_gamma   90.00
#
_symmetry.space_group_name_H-M   'P 1'
#
loop_
_entity.id
_entity.type
_entity.pdbx_description
1 polymer ?
#
loop_
_entity_poly.entity_id
_entity_poly.type
_entity_poly.pdbx_seq_one_letter_code
_entity_poly.pdbx_strand_id
1 'polypeptide(L)'
;MDVKSAFLNGFIKEEVYVRQPPGFESARFPDRVYKLRKALYGLKQAPRAWYNRLKSFLLKSGFAEQMSTEFEMSLMGELQFFLGLQIKQGPEETFVHQAKYT
;
A
#
# COMPACT_ATOMS: atom_id res chain seq x y z
N MET A 1 9.22 -12.19 3.95
CA MET A 1 10.01 -11.38 3.01
C MET A 1 9.68 -9.92 3.23
N ASP A 2 10.67 -9.06 3.46
CA ASP A 2 10.49 -7.61 3.50
C ASP A 2 10.88 -7.02 2.13
N VAL A 3 9.90 -6.52 1.39
CA VAL A 3 10.14 -5.90 0.08
C VAL A 3 10.43 -4.43 0.32
N LYS A 4 11.72 -4.11 0.52
CA LYS A 4 12.20 -2.75 0.85
C LYS A 4 11.73 -1.65 -0.11
N SER A 5 11.36 -2.00 -1.34
CA SER A 5 10.90 -1.08 -2.39
C SER A 5 9.39 -1.10 -2.64
N ALA A 6 8.61 -1.88 -1.89
CA ALA A 6 7.16 -1.99 -2.07
C ALA A 6 6.50 -0.61 -2.02
N PHE A 7 6.80 0.17 -0.98
CA PHE A 7 6.17 1.46 -0.73
C PHE A 7 6.47 2.50 -1.82
N LEU A 8 7.60 2.40 -2.53
CA LEU A 8 7.99 3.35 -3.58
C LEU A 8 7.17 3.21 -4.88
N ASN A 9 6.34 2.17 -4.98
CA ASN A 9 5.55 1.87 -6.18
C ASN A 9 4.05 2.15 -6.02
N GLY A 10 3.60 2.54 -4.83
CA GLY A 10 2.22 2.96 -4.60
C GLY A 10 1.99 4.39 -5.09
N PHE A 11 0.93 4.60 -5.89
CA PHE A 11 0.47 5.96 -6.19
C PHE A 11 -0.34 6.50 -5.01
N ILE A 12 -0.05 7.74 -4.62
CA ILE A 12 -0.83 8.45 -3.60
C ILE A 12 -2.04 9.08 -4.29
N LYS A 13 -3.25 8.87 -3.77
CA LYS A 13 -4.45 9.56 -4.27
C LYS A 13 -4.53 10.97 -3.71
N GLU A 14 -4.11 11.15 -2.48
CA GLU A 14 -4.09 12.40 -1.76
C GLU A 14 -2.93 13.30 -2.22
N GLU A 15 -3.13 14.62 -2.14
CA GLU A 15 -2.05 15.56 -2.34
C GLU A 15 -1.18 15.63 -1.08
N VAL A 16 0.05 15.12 -1.21
CA VAL A 16 1.01 15.14 -0.12
C VAL A 16 2.18 16.03 -0.51
N TYR A 17 2.45 17.01 0.35
CA TYR A 17 3.57 17.93 0.21
C TYR A 17 4.59 17.66 1.30
N VAL A 18 5.87 17.76 0.96
CA VAL A 18 6.99 17.62 1.89
C VAL A 18 7.87 18.86 1.86
N ARG A 19 8.50 19.15 2.99
CA ARG A 19 9.53 20.20 3.07
C ARG A 19 10.68 19.86 2.12
N GLN A 20 11.43 20.90 1.76
CA GLN A 20 12.63 20.71 0.94
C GLN A 20 13.62 19.82 1.72
N PRO A 21 14.15 18.76 1.09
CA PRO A 21 15.12 17.92 1.75
C PRO A 21 16.42 18.70 1.98
N PRO A 22 17.14 18.46 3.09
CA PRO A 22 18.43 19.08 3.34
C PRO A 22 19.38 18.89 2.15
N GLY A 23 19.99 19.97 1.67
CA GLY A 23 20.90 19.96 0.51
C GLY A 23 20.23 20.05 -0.86
N PHE A 24 18.90 20.05 -0.94
CA PHE A 24 18.12 20.26 -2.18
C PHE A 24 17.26 21.51 -2.14
N GLU A 25 17.47 22.37 -1.15
CA GLU A 25 16.73 23.61 -0.95
C GLU A 25 17.00 24.62 -2.09
N SER A 26 15.93 25.23 -2.60
CA SER A 26 16.05 26.27 -3.61
C SER A 26 16.33 27.63 -2.97
N ALA A 27 17.50 28.20 -3.25
CA ALA A 27 17.83 29.57 -2.80
C ALA A 27 16.88 30.65 -3.35
N ARG A 28 16.26 30.41 -4.52
CA ARG A 28 15.29 31.33 -5.13
C ARG A 28 13.89 31.18 -4.54
N PHE A 29 13.57 30.02 -3.98
CA PHE A 29 12.25 29.70 -3.47
C PHE A 29 12.35 28.92 -2.15
N PRO A 30 12.80 29.58 -1.06
CA PRO A 30 13.04 28.92 0.22
C PRO A 30 11.75 28.36 0.85
N ASP A 31 10.61 29.01 0.63
CA ASP A 31 9.33 28.64 1.24
C ASP A 31 8.52 27.60 0.45
N ARG A 32 9.07 27.06 -0.64
CA ARG A 32 8.37 26.04 -1.45
C ARG A 32 8.45 24.67 -0.82
N VAL A 33 7.44 23.86 -1.15
CA VAL A 33 7.34 22.45 -0.77
C VAL A 33 7.30 21.58 -2.02
N TYR A 34 7.76 20.33 -1.90
CA TYR A 34 7.70 19.36 -2.98
C TYR A 34 6.42 18.55 -2.92
N LYS A 35 5.74 18.38 -4.05
CA LYS A 35 4.59 17.48 -4.17
C LYS A 35 5.06 16.05 -4.43
N LEU A 36 4.64 15.10 -3.60
CA LEU A 36 4.95 13.68 -3.80
C LEU A 36 4.06 13.10 -4.90
N ARG A 37 4.69 12.49 -5.91
CA ARG A 37 3.99 11.73 -6.97
C ARG A 37 3.79 10.25 -6.63
N LYS A 38 4.63 9.72 -5.73
CA LYS A 38 4.61 8.32 -5.30
C LYS A 38 4.73 8.25 -3.78
N ALA A 39 4.20 7.19 -3.20
CA ALA A 39 4.31 6.93 -1.78
C ALA A 39 5.79 6.80 -1.38
N LEU A 40 6.17 7.54 -0.33
CA LEU A 40 7.44 7.39 0.34
C LEU A 40 7.29 6.45 1.54
N TYR A 41 8.39 5.82 1.92
CA TYR A 41 8.46 5.04 3.14
C TYR A 41 8.12 5.91 4.36
N GLY A 42 7.42 5.33 5.34
CA GLY A 42 6.99 6.05 6.55
C GLY A 42 5.70 6.88 6.40
N LEU A 43 5.17 7.04 5.18
CA LEU A 43 3.84 7.62 5.01
C LEU A 43 2.75 6.65 5.47
N LYS A 44 1.80 7.10 6.29
CA LYS A 44 0.67 6.31 6.78
C LYS A 44 -0.14 5.68 5.64
N GLN A 45 -0.20 6.36 4.50
CA GLN A 45 -0.91 5.94 3.30
C GLN A 45 -0.10 5.00 2.39
N ALA A 46 1.21 4.86 2.58
CA ALA A 46 2.05 4.02 1.72
C ALA A 46 1.64 2.53 1.70
N PRO A 47 1.29 1.88 2.83
CA PRO A 47 0.82 0.50 2.83
C PRO A 47 -0.46 0.31 1.99
N ARG A 48 -1.43 1.21 2.14
CA ARG A 48 -2.69 1.15 1.38
C ARG A 48 -2.48 1.41 -0.11
N ALA A 49 -1.65 2.39 -0.45
CA ALA A 49 -1.31 2.72 -1.83
C ALA A 49 -0.64 1.53 -2.54
N TRP A 50 0.27 0.84 -1.84
CA TRP A 50 0.92 -0.34 -2.37
C TRP A 50 -0.04 -1.53 -2.50
N TYR A 51 -0.88 -1.81 -1.50
CA TYR A 51 -1.89 -2.87 -1.58
C TYR A 51 -2.81 -2.70 -2.80
N ASN A 52 -3.34 -1.49 -3.00
CA ASN A 52 -4.21 -1.20 -4.14
C ASN A 52 -3.49 -1.42 -5.48
N ARG A 53 -2.21 -1.03 -5.57
CA ARG A 53 -1.40 -1.24 -6.77
C ARG A 53 -1.18 -2.73 -7.04
N LEU A 54 -0.81 -3.49 -6.02
CA LEU A 54 -0.57 -4.93 -6.13
C LEU A 54 -1.86 -5.67 -6.48
N LYS A 55 -2.97 -5.39 -5.77
CA LYS A 55 -4.29 -5.97 -6.06
C LYS A 55 -4.69 -5.73 -7.51
N SER A 56 -4.58 -4.49 -7.99
CA SER A 56 -4.92 -4.14 -9.37
C SER A 56 -4.03 -4.86 -10.38
N PHE A 57 -2.73 -5.00 -10.09
CA PHE A 57 -1.80 -5.72 -10.95
C PHE A 57 -2.15 -7.20 -11.05
N LEU A 58 -2.38 -7.87 -9.91
CA LEU A 58 -2.70 -9.30 -9.84
C LEU A 58 -4.06 -9.62 -10.48
N LEU A 59 -5.06 -8.77 -10.28
CA LEU A 59 -6.35 -8.91 -10.95
C LEU A 59 -6.22 -8.75 -12.47
N LYS A 60 -5.46 -7.74 -12.91
CA LYS A 60 -5.24 -7.51 -14.35
C LYS A 60 -4.44 -8.63 -15.01
N SER A 61 -3.54 -9.29 -14.28
CA SER A 61 -2.73 -10.38 -14.84
C SER A 61 -3.46 -11.71 -14.91
N GLY A 62 -4.75 -11.78 -14.54
CA GLY A 62 -5.49 -13.05 -14.46
C GLY A 62 -4.93 -13.99 -13.38
N PHE A 63 -4.12 -13.48 -12.45
CA PHE A 63 -3.43 -14.30 -11.45
C PHE A 63 -4.43 -15.05 -10.56
N ALA A 64 -5.57 -14.44 -10.26
CA ALA A 64 -6.63 -15.10 -9.51
C ALA A 64 -7.20 -16.32 -10.25
N GLU A 65 -7.39 -16.22 -11.57
CA GLU A 65 -7.86 -17.32 -12.41
C GLU A 65 -6.80 -18.42 -12.48
N GLN A 66 -5.53 -18.07 -12.71
CA GLN A 66 -4.42 -19.03 -12.74
C GLN A 66 -4.21 -19.75 -11.40
N MET A 67 -4.35 -19.05 -10.28
CA MET A 67 -4.24 -19.69 -8.96
C MET A 67 -5.41 -20.64 -8.69
N SER A 68 -6.61 -20.32 -9.19
CA SER A 68 -7.79 -21.18 -9.02
C SER A 68 -7.73 -22.48 -9.81
N THR A 69 -6.93 -22.54 -10.87
CA THR A 69 -6.71 -23.76 -11.66
C THR A 69 -5.63 -24.67 -11.07
N GLU A 70 -4.62 -24.10 -10.42
CA GLU A 70 -3.47 -24.83 -9.88
C GLU A 70 -3.64 -25.24 -8.41
N PHE A 71 -4.44 -24.49 -7.65
CA PHE A 71 -4.67 -24.71 -6.22
C PHE A 71 -6.17 -24.76 -5.96
N GLU A 72 -6.62 -25.68 -5.09
CA GLU A 72 -7.98 -25.63 -4.54
C GLU A 72 -8.15 -24.34 -3.73
N MET A 73 -8.63 -23.30 -4.40
CA MET A 73 -8.98 -22.04 -3.77
C MET A 73 -10.33 -22.19 -3.08
N SER A 74 -10.31 -22.46 -1.78
CA SER A 74 -11.51 -22.22 -0.97
C SER A 74 -11.77 -20.71 -0.91
N LEU A 75 -13.03 -20.30 -1.09
CA LEU A 75 -13.52 -19.02 -0.60
C LEU A 75 -13.27 -19.01 0.91
N MET A 76 -12.12 -18.51 1.36
CA MET A 76 -11.74 -18.46 2.78
C MET A 76 -12.51 -17.39 3.56
N GLY A 77 -13.79 -17.20 3.23
CA GLY A 77 -14.62 -16.12 3.75
C GLY A 77 -14.03 -14.73 3.47
N GLU A 78 -14.49 -13.73 4.22
CA GLU A 78 -13.85 -12.41 4.21
C GLU A 78 -12.35 -12.53 4.48
N LEU A 79 -11.55 -11.81 3.69
CA LEU A 79 -10.08 -11.80 3.78
C LEU A 79 -9.64 -11.39 5.19
N GLN A 80 -9.48 -12.34 6.10
CA GLN A 80 -9.14 -12.06 7.50
C GLN A 80 -7.67 -11.71 7.69
N PHE A 81 -6.77 -12.18 6.81
CA PHE A 81 -5.34 -11.94 6.92
C PHE A 81 -4.69 -11.72 5.54
N PHE A 82 -3.91 -10.65 5.40
CA PHE A 82 -3.06 -10.42 4.23
C PHE A 82 -1.71 -9.85 4.68
N LEU A 83 -0.61 -10.54 4.36
CA LEU A 83 0.76 -10.12 4.71
C LEU A 83 0.96 -9.80 6.22
N GLY A 84 0.28 -10.53 7.11
CA GLY A 84 0.37 -10.33 8.56
C GLY A 84 -0.47 -9.17 9.11
N LEU A 85 -1.33 -8.57 8.29
CA LEU A 85 -2.35 -7.63 8.72
C LEU A 85 -3.68 -8.36 8.84
N GLN A 86 -4.28 -8.30 10.02
CA GLN A 86 -5.62 -8.81 10.25
C GLN A 86 -6.64 -7.76 9.84
N ILE A 87 -7.56 -8.14 8.97
CA ILE A 87 -8.63 -7.28 8.46
C ILE A 87 -9.95 -7.85 8.99
N LYS A 88 -10.68 -7.03 9.74
CA LYS A 88 -12.05 -7.34 10.18
C LYS A 88 -13.00 -6.39 9.46
N GLN A 89 -13.87 -6.92 8.61
CA GLN A 89 -14.86 -6.15 7.88
C GLN A 89 -16.17 -6.20 8.68
N GLY A 90 -16.68 -5.03 9.04
CA GLY A 90 -18.01 -4.85 9.61
C GLY A 90 -18.93 -4.13 8.63
N PRO A 91 -20.25 -4.14 8.87
CA PRO A 91 -21.24 -3.57 7.96
C PRO A 91 -21.08 -2.06 7.71
N GLU A 92 -20.43 -1.31 8.60
CA GLU A 92 -20.21 0.14 8.43
C GLU A 92 -18.72 0.55 8.40
N GLU A 93 -17.80 -0.33 8.81
CA GLU A 93 -16.38 0.02 8.91
C GLU A 93 -15.46 -1.18 8.73
N THR A 94 -14.27 -0.90 8.19
CA THR A 94 -13.20 -1.90 8.04
C THR A 94 -12.10 -1.60 9.05
N PHE A 95 -11.90 -2.52 9.98
CA PHE A 95 -10.81 -2.46 10.96
C PHE A 95 -9.59 -3.20 10.43
N VAL A 96 -8.44 -2.51 10.46
CA VAL A 96 -7.15 -3.09 10.08
C VAL A 96 -6.21 -2.98 11.27
N HIS A 97 -5.71 -4.10 11.76
CA HIS A 97 -4.71 -4.13 12.83
C HIS A 97 -3.64 -5.19 12.58
N GLN A 98 -2.44 -4.96 13.10
CA GLN A 98 -1.34 -5.91 13.01
C GLN A 98 -1.32 -6.77 14.27
N ALA A 99 -1.60 -8.06 14.14
CA ALA A 99 -1.38 -9.02 15.22
C ALA A 99 0.05 -9.58 15.09
N LYS A 100 0.80 -9.62 16.19
CA LYS A 100 2.05 -10.38 16.24
C LYS A 100 1.70 -11.86 16.12
N TYR A 101 2.39 -12.58 15.23
CA TYR A 101 2.34 -14.03 15.20
C TYR A 101 2.80 -14.56 16.57
N THR A 102 1.89 -15.14 17.34
CA THR A 102 2.20 -16.02 18.48
C THR A 102 2.28 -17.45 18.00
#